data_AF-A0A1G2D9A6-F1
#
_entry.id   AF-A0A1G2D9A6-F1
#
_cell.length_a   1.000
_cell.length_b   1.000
_cell.length_c   1.000
_cell.angle_alpha   90.00
_cell.angle_beta   90.00
_cell.angle_gamma   90.00
#
_symmetry.space_group_name_H-M   'P 1'
#
loop_
_entity.id
_entity.type
_entity.pdbx_description
1 polymer ?
#
loop_
_entity_poly.entity_id
_entity_poly.type
_entity_poly.pdbx_seq_one_letter_code
_entity_poly.pdbx_strand_id
1 'polypeptide(L)'
;MRKRRKANPIGFVFSERTGIFTPLLDGELILIFMQTKNVVVVLGVLVIVGIGFLLFKENGVVPPQTATSDDPAINLPVGSAMPVLGGETPEVVVVEETPDYIDPALNLPVGANTPATGSASSVKEFTMTAYFDEKGKWFSLKEMTVKKGDNVRLTITNTKGMHNFNIDELGIKKELPLNTPVVVEFTADKAGEFVYYCAMPGHRAGGQWGTLRVTE
;
A
#
# COMPACT_ATOMS: atom_id res chain seq x y z
N MET A 1 -39.92 54.01 38.81
CA MET A 1 -39.49 53.99 37.40
C MET A 1 -38.23 53.13 37.28
N ARG A 2 -38.29 52.03 36.51
CA ARG A 2 -37.19 51.07 36.32
C ARG A 2 -35.99 51.72 35.61
N LYS A 3 -34.76 51.50 36.08
CA LYS A 3 -33.64 51.06 35.20
C LYS A 3 -32.38 50.66 35.96
N ARG A 4 -32.10 49.36 35.85
CA ARG A 4 -30.81 48.70 35.60
C ARG A 4 -29.66 48.90 36.61
N ARG A 5 -29.43 47.81 37.34
CA ARG A 5 -28.14 47.42 37.94
C ARG A 5 -27.04 47.49 36.87
N LYS A 6 -25.93 48.14 37.18
CA LYS A 6 -24.61 47.77 36.63
C LYS A 6 -23.67 47.66 37.82
N ALA A 7 -23.26 46.43 38.05
CA ALA A 7 -22.33 46.04 39.09
C ALA A 7 -20.91 46.50 38.75
N ASN A 8 -20.16 46.71 39.83
CA ASN A 8 -18.71 46.82 39.97
C ASN A 8 -18.01 48.02 39.32
N PRO A 9 -17.57 49.00 40.13
CA PRO A 9 -16.36 49.73 39.78
C PRO A 9 -15.21 48.71 39.77
N ILE A 10 -14.51 48.72 38.65
CA ILE A 10 -13.27 48.01 38.37
C ILE A 10 -12.38 48.08 39.60
N GLY A 11 -12.14 46.92 40.23
CA GLY A 11 -11.11 46.78 41.24
C GLY A 11 -9.76 47.05 40.61
N PHE A 12 -9.19 48.22 40.88
CA PHE A 12 -7.77 48.48 40.70
C PHE A 12 -7.03 47.75 41.82
N VAL A 13 -6.48 46.57 41.52
CA VAL A 13 -5.36 46.06 42.31
C VAL A 13 -4.12 46.77 41.78
N PHE A 14 -3.68 47.77 42.53
CA PHE A 14 -2.43 48.48 42.34
C PHE A 14 -1.30 47.50 42.68
N SER A 15 -0.61 46.97 41.66
CA SER A 15 0.65 46.26 41.85
C SER A 15 1.76 47.12 41.30
N GLU A 16 2.48 47.78 42.20
CA GLU A 16 3.71 48.50 41.90
C GLU A 16 4.81 47.47 41.61
N ARG A 17 5.01 47.10 40.35
CA ARG A 17 6.34 46.85 39.78
C ARG A 17 6.28 46.47 38.31
N THR A 18 7.21 47.08 37.57
CA THR A 18 7.57 46.82 36.18
C THR A 18 6.64 47.45 35.14
N GLY A 19 6.97 48.69 34.77
CA GLY A 19 6.49 49.31 33.55
C GLY A 19 7.12 48.60 32.34
N ILE A 20 6.34 47.77 31.66
CA ILE A 20 6.57 47.44 30.26
C ILE A 20 5.24 47.56 29.53
N PHE A 21 5.18 48.62 28.73
CA PHE A 21 4.10 48.92 27.81
C PHE A 21 4.26 48.00 26.60
N THR A 22 3.40 47.00 26.43
CA THR A 22 3.36 46.22 25.17
C THR A 22 2.37 46.89 24.22
N PRO A 23 2.82 47.44 23.08
CA PRO A 23 1.89 47.88 22.05
C PRO A 23 1.34 46.67 21.28
N LEU A 24 0.02 46.63 21.20
CA LEU A 24 -0.77 45.92 20.21
C LEU A 24 -0.45 46.53 18.83
N LEU A 25 0.24 45.81 17.94
CA LEU A 25 0.40 46.20 16.52
C LEU A 25 0.69 44.98 15.62
N ASP A 26 -0.37 44.48 14.99
CA ASP A 26 -0.51 44.15 13.57
C ASP A 26 0.67 43.51 12.80
N GLY A 27 0.56 42.19 12.55
CA GLY A 27 0.63 41.58 11.21
C GLY A 27 1.93 41.54 10.38
N GLU A 28 2.88 42.47 10.53
CA GLU A 28 4.02 42.57 9.60
C GLU A 28 5.23 41.70 9.96
N LEU A 29 5.37 41.28 11.22
CA LEU A 29 6.57 40.54 11.64
C LEU A 29 6.61 39.10 11.09
N ILE A 30 5.45 38.48 10.87
CA ILE A 30 5.37 37.08 10.40
C ILE A 30 5.86 36.96 8.94
N LEU A 31 5.64 37.99 8.12
CA LEU A 31 6.04 37.97 6.71
C LEU A 31 7.57 38.04 6.56
N ILE A 32 8.24 38.87 7.37
CA ILE A 32 9.71 38.97 7.36
C ILE A 32 10.34 37.64 7.78
N PHE A 33 9.84 36.99 8.85
CA PHE A 33 10.39 35.70 9.29
C PHE A 33 10.15 34.54 8.30
N MET A 34 9.09 34.56 7.49
CA MET A 34 8.91 33.58 6.40
C MET A 34 9.86 33.86 5.22
N GLN A 35 10.15 35.13 4.92
CA GLN A 35 11.01 35.51 3.80
C GLN A 35 12.50 35.20 4.09
N THR A 36 12.98 35.45 5.31
CA THR A 36 14.40 35.18 5.68
C THR A 36 14.72 33.69 5.73
N LYS A 37 13.78 32.83 6.15
CA LYS A 37 13.98 31.37 6.21
C LYS A 37 14.18 30.75 4.83
N ASN A 38 13.39 31.18 3.84
CA ASN A 38 13.51 30.69 2.47
C ASN A 38 14.78 31.20 1.78
N VAL A 39 15.21 32.44 2.07
CA VAL A 39 16.48 32.99 1.55
C VAL A 39 17.69 32.23 2.09
N VAL A 40 17.70 31.87 3.38
CA VAL A 40 18.79 31.06 3.96
C VAL A 40 18.82 29.64 3.35
N VAL A 41 17.65 29.03 3.09
CA VAL A 41 17.57 27.73 2.41
C VAL A 41 18.06 27.82 0.97
N VAL A 42 17.66 28.85 0.21
CA VAL A 42 18.10 29.04 -1.19
C VAL A 42 19.61 29.32 -1.26
N LEU A 43 20.15 30.17 -0.39
CA LEU A 43 21.59 30.40 -0.32
C LEU A 43 22.34 29.14 0.10
N GLY A 44 21.82 28.36 1.05
CA GLY A 44 22.40 27.08 1.44
C GLY A 44 22.45 26.08 0.28
N VAL A 45 21.36 25.94 -0.49
CA VAL A 45 21.32 25.07 -1.67
C VAL A 45 22.29 25.56 -2.76
N LEU A 46 22.38 26.87 -3.01
CA LEU A 46 23.31 27.42 -4.00
C LEU A 46 24.78 27.21 -3.61
N VAL A 47 25.12 27.28 -2.32
CA VAL A 47 26.47 26.98 -1.82
C VAL A 47 26.77 25.49 -1.98
N ILE A 48 25.83 24.60 -1.66
CA ILE A 48 26.02 23.14 -1.81
C ILE A 48 26.16 22.75 -3.29
N VAL A 49 25.32 23.31 -4.18
CA VAL A 49 25.43 23.09 -5.63
C VAL A 49 26.72 23.68 -6.19
N GLY A 50 27.14 24.86 -5.72
CA GLY A 50 28.40 25.49 -6.13
C GLY A 50 29.63 24.69 -5.72
N ILE A 51 29.69 24.22 -4.47
CA ILE A 51 30.77 23.34 -3.98
C ILE A 51 30.75 22.00 -4.72
N GLY A 52 29.56 21.43 -4.94
CA GLY A 52 29.39 20.19 -5.72
C GLY A 52 29.89 20.33 -7.15
N PHE A 53 29.59 21.45 -7.82
CA PHE A 53 30.08 21.74 -9.16
C PHE A 53 31.59 21.98 -9.20
N LEU A 54 32.16 22.62 -8.16
CA LEU A 54 33.60 22.85 -8.05
C LEU A 54 34.37 21.52 -7.88
N LEU A 55 33.85 20.60 -7.04
CA LEU A 55 34.43 19.27 -6.85
C LEU A 55 34.19 18.33 -8.04
N PHE A 56 33.12 18.54 -8.83
CA PHE A 56 32.84 17.74 -10.02
C PHE A 56 33.73 18.11 -11.22
N LYS A 57 34.35 19.31 -11.22
CA LYS A 57 35.19 19.76 -12.34
C LYS A 57 36.58 19.08 -12.37
N GLU A 58 37.02 18.44 -11.29
CA GLU A 58 38.34 17.78 -11.23
C GLU A 58 38.33 16.30 -11.64
N ASN A 59 37.16 15.65 -11.71
CA ASN A 59 37.06 14.24 -12.11
C ASN A 59 36.48 14.15 -13.51
N GLY A 60 37.37 14.19 -14.51
CA GLY A 60 37.03 13.96 -15.91
C GLY A 60 36.23 12.68 -16.08
N VAL A 61 34.95 12.82 -16.44
CA VAL A 61 34.06 11.72 -16.76
C VAL A 61 34.57 11.08 -18.04
N VAL A 62 35.13 9.88 -17.91
CA VAL A 62 35.36 8.98 -19.04
C VAL A 62 33.97 8.58 -19.56
N PRO A 63 33.62 8.87 -20.82
CA PRO A 63 32.32 8.47 -21.36
C PRO A 63 32.20 6.95 -21.32
N PRO A 64 31.00 6.40 -21.05
CA PRO A 64 30.78 4.95 -21.08
C PRO A 64 31.07 4.43 -22.49
N GLN A 65 32.05 3.53 -22.57
CA GLN A 65 32.42 2.86 -23.81
C GLN A 65 31.23 1.99 -24.23
N THR A 66 30.65 2.33 -25.37
CA THR A 66 29.59 1.57 -26.02
C THR A 66 30.20 0.22 -26.40
N ALA A 67 29.80 -0.85 -25.72
CA ALA A 67 30.19 -2.19 -26.08
C ALA A 67 29.55 -2.53 -27.43
N THR A 68 30.32 -2.37 -28.50
CA THR A 68 30.09 -2.97 -29.81
C THR A 68 30.29 -4.48 -29.65
N SER A 69 29.20 -5.22 -29.48
CA SER A 69 29.20 -6.68 -29.63
C SER A 69 29.16 -7.02 -31.12
N ASP A 70 30.31 -6.89 -31.78
CA ASP A 70 30.62 -7.61 -33.01
C ASP A 70 31.27 -8.94 -32.61
N ASP A 71 30.45 -9.99 -32.44
CA ASP A 71 30.94 -11.37 -32.37
C ASP A 71 30.38 -12.17 -33.56
N PRO A 72 31.21 -12.51 -34.56
CA PRO A 72 30.80 -13.28 -35.72
C PRO A 72 31.07 -14.77 -35.50
N ALA A 73 30.22 -15.45 -34.72
CA ALA A 73 29.97 -16.89 -34.85
C ALA A 73 28.96 -17.31 -33.79
N ILE A 74 27.74 -17.70 -34.20
CA ILE A 74 27.26 -19.09 -34.07
C ILE A 74 26.21 -19.31 -35.16
N ASN A 75 26.61 -20.03 -36.20
CA ASN A 75 25.73 -20.62 -37.19
C ASN A 75 25.20 -21.94 -36.61
N LEU A 76 23.93 -21.99 -36.20
CA LEU A 76 23.24 -23.24 -35.86
C LEU A 76 22.20 -23.55 -36.94
N PRO A 77 22.24 -24.76 -37.53
CA PRO A 77 21.36 -25.13 -38.63
C PRO A 77 19.92 -25.32 -38.16
N VAL A 78 18.98 -24.72 -38.90
CA VAL A 78 17.58 -25.16 -38.96
C VAL A 78 17.58 -26.61 -39.43
N GLY A 79 17.14 -27.53 -38.59
CA GLY A 79 17.06 -28.93 -38.94
C GLY A 79 16.33 -29.76 -37.92
N SER A 80 15.27 -30.40 -38.40
CA SER A 80 14.76 -31.68 -37.93
C SER A 80 13.70 -31.64 -36.81
N ALA A 81 12.46 -31.70 -37.30
CA ALA A 81 11.36 -32.46 -36.75
C ALA A 81 11.75 -33.48 -35.67
N MET A 82 11.16 -33.30 -34.49
CA MET A 82 11.17 -34.30 -33.42
C MET A 82 9.94 -35.22 -33.56
N PRO A 83 10.06 -36.49 -33.15
CA PRO A 83 9.18 -37.60 -33.54
C PRO A 83 7.90 -37.68 -32.70
N VAL A 84 6.79 -38.01 -33.34
CA VAL A 84 5.58 -38.48 -32.66
C VAL A 84 5.68 -40.00 -32.56
N LEU A 85 5.97 -40.52 -31.36
CA LEU A 85 5.92 -41.96 -31.08
C LEU A 85 5.39 -42.20 -29.67
N GLY A 86 4.36 -43.06 -29.58
CA GLY A 86 3.77 -43.59 -28.36
C GLY A 86 2.36 -43.04 -28.14
N GLY A 87 1.34 -43.85 -27.94
CA GLY A 87 1.27 -45.29 -27.72
C GLY A 87 -0.20 -45.62 -27.43
N GLU A 88 -0.58 -46.83 -27.81
CA GLU A 88 -1.74 -47.63 -27.41
C GLU A 88 -2.97 -46.96 -26.76
N THR A 89 -4.08 -47.13 -27.46
CA THR A 89 -5.44 -47.15 -26.94
C THR A 89 -5.63 -48.25 -25.88
N PRO A 90 -6.06 -47.94 -24.65
CA PRO A 90 -6.80 -48.88 -23.85
C PRO A 90 -8.29 -48.78 -24.19
N GLU A 91 -8.80 -49.86 -24.78
CA GLU A 91 -10.20 -50.24 -24.86
C GLU A 91 -10.79 -50.24 -23.44
N VAL A 92 -11.62 -49.25 -23.11
CA VAL A 92 -12.38 -49.25 -21.84
C VAL A 92 -13.79 -49.73 -22.12
N VAL A 93 -14.01 -50.93 -21.58
CA VAL A 93 -15.23 -51.72 -21.55
C VAL A 93 -16.41 -50.90 -21.04
N VAL A 94 -17.49 -50.92 -21.82
CA VAL A 94 -18.83 -50.54 -21.41
C VAL A 94 -19.28 -51.50 -20.31
N VAL A 95 -19.45 -50.99 -19.09
CA VAL A 95 -20.20 -51.67 -18.03
C VAL A 95 -21.46 -50.85 -17.79
N GLU A 96 -22.56 -51.29 -18.40
CA GLU A 96 -23.90 -50.94 -17.91
C GLU A 96 -24.11 -51.68 -16.58
N GLU A 97 -24.15 -50.94 -15.48
CA GLU A 97 -24.74 -51.43 -14.23
C GLU A 97 -26.01 -50.64 -13.92
N THR A 98 -27.06 -51.42 -13.75
CA THR A 98 -28.45 -51.07 -13.45
C THR A 98 -28.59 -50.26 -12.15
N PRO A 99 -29.47 -49.25 -12.11
CA PRO A 99 -29.82 -48.61 -10.84
C PRO A 99 -30.92 -49.43 -10.16
N ASP A 100 -30.54 -50.26 -9.18
CA ASP A 100 -31.52 -50.88 -8.30
C ASP A 100 -31.08 -50.84 -6.83
N TYR A 101 -32.09 -50.48 -6.02
CA TYR A 101 -32.22 -50.62 -4.57
C TYR A 101 -31.74 -49.48 -3.65
N ILE A 102 -32.64 -48.50 -3.45
CA ILE A 102 -32.74 -47.67 -2.25
C ILE A 102 -33.28 -48.55 -1.12
N ASP A 103 -32.53 -48.70 -0.03
CA ASP A 103 -33.00 -49.36 1.20
C ASP A 103 -33.56 -48.29 2.16
N PRO A 104 -34.89 -48.22 2.41
CA PRO A 104 -35.48 -47.20 3.26
C PRO A 104 -35.61 -47.68 4.72
N ALA A 105 -34.52 -48.07 5.37
CA ALA A 105 -34.56 -48.36 6.80
C ALA A 105 -33.17 -48.44 7.45
N LEU A 106 -32.64 -47.29 7.91
CA LEU A 106 -31.76 -47.23 9.08
C LEU A 106 -31.88 -45.86 9.74
N ASN A 107 -33.01 -45.69 10.42
CA ASN A 107 -33.23 -44.62 11.39
C ASN A 107 -32.42 -44.96 12.66
N LEU A 108 -31.21 -44.40 12.79
CA LEU A 108 -30.46 -44.38 14.04
C LEU A 108 -30.54 -42.98 14.65
N PRO A 109 -31.26 -42.77 15.76
CA PRO A 109 -31.25 -41.52 16.48
C PRO A 109 -30.00 -41.46 17.37
N VAL A 110 -28.93 -40.85 16.88
CA VAL A 110 -27.81 -40.41 17.73
C VAL A 110 -27.83 -38.90 17.80
N GLY A 111 -28.52 -38.41 18.82
CA GLY A 111 -28.32 -37.07 19.33
C GLY A 111 -26.90 -36.95 19.88
N ALA A 112 -26.13 -36.05 19.28
CA ALA A 112 -25.05 -35.36 19.96
C ALA A 112 -25.11 -33.91 19.50
N ASN A 113 -25.75 -33.08 20.33
CA ASN A 113 -25.61 -31.65 20.31
C ASN A 113 -24.12 -31.33 20.44
N THR A 114 -23.47 -31.03 19.31
CA THR A 114 -22.30 -30.17 19.31
C THR A 114 -22.73 -28.90 18.58
N PRO A 115 -22.88 -27.75 19.26
CA PRO A 115 -22.85 -26.49 18.55
C PRO A 115 -21.45 -26.41 17.95
N ALA A 116 -21.33 -26.73 16.67
CA ALA A 116 -20.29 -26.14 15.86
C ALA A 116 -20.57 -24.64 15.90
N THR A 117 -19.95 -23.95 16.86
CA THR A 117 -19.72 -22.51 16.78
C THR A 117 -18.72 -22.31 15.65
N GLY A 118 -19.19 -22.54 14.42
CA GLY A 118 -18.64 -21.89 13.25
C GLY A 118 -19.04 -20.44 13.41
N SER A 119 -18.13 -19.64 13.97
CA SER A 119 -18.16 -18.20 13.81
C SER A 119 -18.45 -17.93 12.35
N ALA A 120 -19.62 -17.35 12.06
CA ALA A 120 -19.96 -16.92 10.72
C ALA A 120 -18.83 -15.99 10.27
N SER A 121 -17.98 -16.46 9.36
CA SER A 121 -16.83 -15.71 8.89
C SER A 121 -17.35 -14.45 8.23
N SER A 122 -17.14 -13.32 8.89
CA SER A 122 -17.68 -12.05 8.44
C SER A 122 -16.82 -11.55 7.28
N VAL A 123 -17.45 -11.24 6.14
CA VAL A 123 -16.73 -10.66 5.01
C VAL A 123 -16.45 -9.19 5.33
N LYS A 124 -15.16 -8.82 5.38
CA LYS A 124 -14.68 -7.46 5.57
C LYS A 124 -14.30 -6.87 4.22
N GLU A 125 -15.04 -5.87 3.80
CA GLU A 125 -14.78 -5.19 2.53
C GLU A 125 -13.92 -3.94 2.72
N PHE A 126 -12.93 -3.77 1.86
CA PHE A 126 -12.09 -2.57 1.80
C PHE A 126 -12.01 -2.10 0.36
N THR A 127 -11.86 -0.79 0.18
CA THR A 127 -11.58 -0.19 -1.13
C THR A 127 -10.39 0.74 -1.00
N MET A 128 -9.42 0.62 -1.90
CA MET A 128 -8.28 1.54 -1.96
C MET A 128 -7.91 1.91 -3.39
N THR A 129 -7.18 3.01 -3.54
CA THR A 129 -6.58 3.42 -4.81
C THR A 129 -5.07 3.37 -4.74
N ALA A 130 -4.45 3.06 -5.88
CA ALA A 130 -3.01 3.13 -6.10
C ALA A 130 -2.71 4.28 -7.07
N TYR A 131 -1.83 5.21 -6.69
CA TYR A 131 -1.53 6.39 -7.50
C TYR A 131 -0.15 6.99 -7.21
N PHE A 132 0.28 7.89 -8.10
CA PHE A 132 1.47 8.72 -7.96
C PHE A 132 1.12 10.21 -7.82
N ASP A 133 1.87 10.92 -6.99
CA ASP A 133 1.87 12.38 -6.92
C ASP A 133 3.30 12.95 -7.07
N GLU A 134 3.47 14.26 -6.87
CA GLU A 134 4.77 14.92 -6.96
C GLU A 134 5.74 14.51 -5.82
N LYS A 135 5.21 13.94 -4.73
CA LYS A 135 5.96 13.65 -3.50
C LYS A 135 6.33 12.16 -3.39
N GLY A 136 5.60 11.28 -4.06
CA GLY A 136 5.75 9.85 -3.88
C GLY A 136 4.73 9.00 -4.60
N LYS A 137 4.62 7.77 -4.10
CA LYS A 137 3.77 6.71 -4.63
C LYS A 137 2.97 6.17 -3.46
N TRP A 138 1.66 6.02 -3.63
CA TRP A 138 0.78 5.81 -2.48
C TRP A 138 -0.25 4.73 -2.72
N PHE A 139 -0.62 4.08 -1.62
CA PHE A 139 -1.93 3.47 -1.46
C PHE A 139 -2.79 4.41 -0.62
N SER A 140 -4.07 4.59 -0.99
CA SER A 140 -4.97 5.47 -0.25
C SER A 140 -5.27 4.96 1.16
N LEU A 141 -5.27 3.64 1.35
CA LEU A 141 -5.33 3.00 2.66
C LEU A 141 -3.89 2.71 3.11
N LYS A 142 -3.57 3.19 4.31
CA LYS A 142 -2.30 2.93 4.99
C LYS A 142 -2.41 1.85 6.05
N GLU A 143 -3.61 1.62 6.57
CA GLU A 143 -3.88 0.62 7.60
C GLU A 143 -5.21 -0.08 7.32
N MET A 144 -5.25 -1.39 7.51
CA MET A 144 -6.46 -2.20 7.53
C MET A 144 -6.43 -3.06 8.79
N THR A 145 -7.56 -3.19 9.49
CA THR A 145 -7.66 -3.99 10.71
C THR A 145 -8.80 -5.00 10.57
N VAL A 146 -8.49 -6.26 10.79
CA VAL A 146 -9.42 -7.40 10.69
C VAL A 146 -9.17 -8.38 11.82
N LYS A 147 -10.09 -9.33 12.04
CA LYS A 147 -9.90 -10.42 13.00
C LYS A 147 -9.41 -11.68 12.29
N LYS A 148 -8.69 -12.52 13.03
CA LYS A 148 -8.33 -13.84 12.56
C LYS A 148 -9.59 -14.64 12.20
N GLY A 149 -9.60 -15.21 11.00
CA GLY A 149 -10.75 -15.93 10.43
C GLY A 149 -11.75 -15.05 9.67
N ASP A 150 -11.56 -13.73 9.60
CA ASP A 150 -12.35 -12.88 8.70
C ASP A 150 -11.98 -13.15 7.23
N ASN A 151 -12.99 -13.10 6.36
CA ASN A 151 -12.79 -13.10 4.91
C ASN A 151 -12.62 -11.66 4.44
N VAL A 152 -11.45 -11.31 3.96
CA VAL A 152 -11.14 -9.96 3.48
C VAL A 152 -11.38 -9.89 1.98
N ARG A 153 -12.15 -8.88 1.56
CA ARG A 153 -12.40 -8.55 0.15
C ARG A 153 -11.93 -7.13 -0.11
N LEU A 154 -10.76 -7.02 -0.73
CA LEU A 154 -10.10 -5.75 -1.00
C LEU A 154 -10.24 -5.40 -2.49
N THR A 155 -10.92 -4.29 -2.78
CA THR A 155 -11.00 -3.74 -4.14
C THR A 155 -9.96 -2.64 -4.31
N ILE A 156 -9.07 -2.80 -5.29
CA ILE A 156 -7.97 -1.88 -5.55
C ILE A 156 -8.11 -1.30 -6.94
N THR A 157 -8.14 0.03 -7.07
CA THR A 157 -8.16 0.70 -8.36
C THR A 157 -6.87 1.49 -8.58
N ASN A 158 -6.12 1.15 -9.62
CA ASN A 158 -4.98 1.97 -10.05
C ASN A 158 -5.51 3.17 -10.85
N THR A 159 -5.29 4.39 -10.35
CA THR A 159 -5.74 5.61 -11.03
C THR A 159 -4.61 6.30 -11.80
N LYS A 160 -3.35 5.96 -11.53
CA LYS A 160 -2.20 6.57 -12.20
C LYS A 160 -0.93 5.74 -11.99
N GLY A 161 -0.23 5.42 -13.09
CA GLY A 161 1.05 4.74 -13.04
C GLY A 161 0.94 3.22 -13.15
N MET A 162 2.03 2.52 -12.86
CA MET A 162 2.10 1.06 -12.84
C MET A 162 2.26 0.58 -11.41
N HIS A 163 1.40 -0.33 -10.96
CA HIS A 163 1.41 -0.79 -9.58
C HIS A 163 1.12 -2.28 -9.48
N ASN A 164 1.61 -2.88 -8.39
CA ASN A 164 1.22 -4.19 -7.92
C ASN A 164 0.93 -4.11 -6.42
N PHE A 165 0.22 -5.12 -5.93
CA PHE A 165 -0.14 -5.27 -4.53
C PHE A 165 0.39 -6.62 -4.03
N ASN A 166 1.29 -6.54 -3.05
CA ASN A 166 1.98 -7.71 -2.51
C ASN A 166 1.86 -7.76 -0.99
N ILE A 167 1.62 -8.96 -0.45
CA ILE A 167 1.79 -9.32 0.96
C ILE A 167 2.55 -10.64 0.98
N ASP A 168 3.84 -10.61 1.32
CA ASP A 168 4.71 -11.79 1.15
C ASP A 168 4.36 -12.90 2.14
N GLU A 169 4.02 -12.55 3.38
CA GLU A 169 3.68 -13.47 4.47
C GLU A 169 2.37 -14.24 4.22
N LEU A 170 1.49 -13.69 3.38
CA LEU A 170 0.23 -14.31 2.95
C LEU A 170 0.30 -14.85 1.51
N GLY A 171 1.44 -14.71 0.82
CA GLY A 171 1.61 -15.17 -0.56
C GLY A 171 0.75 -14.43 -1.58
N ILE A 172 0.26 -13.23 -1.26
CA ILE A 172 -0.62 -12.45 -2.12
C ILE A 172 0.24 -11.60 -3.04
N LYS A 173 0.05 -11.74 -4.36
CA LYS A 173 0.70 -10.92 -5.39
C LYS A 173 -0.30 -10.64 -6.51
N LYS A 174 -0.59 -9.38 -6.77
CA LYS A 174 -1.57 -8.96 -7.79
C LYS A 174 -1.06 -7.76 -8.56
N GLU A 175 -1.13 -7.83 -9.88
CA GLU A 175 -0.92 -6.65 -10.73
C GLU A 175 -2.15 -5.76 -10.71
N LEU A 176 -1.95 -4.44 -10.85
CA LEU A 176 -3.03 -3.46 -10.84
C LEU A 176 -3.05 -2.70 -12.19
N PRO A 177 -3.82 -3.18 -13.19
CA PRO A 177 -3.95 -2.51 -14.47
C PRO A 177 -4.57 -1.12 -14.29
N LEU A 178 -4.14 -0.17 -15.13
CA LEU A 178 -4.60 1.21 -15.06
C LEU A 178 -6.12 1.30 -15.28
N ASN A 179 -6.79 2.11 -14.46
CA ASN A 179 -8.23 2.38 -14.47
C ASN A 179 -9.13 1.14 -14.35
N THR A 180 -8.58 0.00 -13.90
CA THR A 180 -9.33 -1.24 -13.74
C THR A 180 -9.35 -1.65 -12.27
N PRO A 181 -10.53 -1.89 -11.67
CA PRO A 181 -10.60 -2.40 -10.31
C PRO A 181 -10.18 -3.87 -10.28
N VAL A 182 -9.27 -4.20 -9.35
CA VAL A 182 -8.84 -5.58 -9.07
C VAL A 182 -9.33 -5.96 -7.68
N VAL A 183 -10.01 -7.11 -7.60
CA VAL A 183 -10.51 -7.66 -6.34
C VAL A 183 -9.53 -8.70 -5.81
N VAL A 184 -9.12 -8.55 -4.56
CA VAL A 184 -8.25 -9.46 -3.83
C VAL A 184 -9.03 -10.01 -2.66
N GLU A 185 -9.33 -11.31 -2.70
CA GLU A 185 -10.05 -12.03 -1.66
C GLU A 185 -9.12 -13.00 -0.96
N PHE A 186 -9.07 -12.95 0.37
CA PHE A 186 -8.27 -13.86 1.19
C PHE A 186 -8.85 -14.00 2.60
N THR A 187 -8.62 -15.13 3.24
CA THR A 187 -8.95 -15.33 4.66
C THR A 187 -7.76 -14.91 5.51
N ALA A 188 -8.00 -14.11 6.55
CA ALA A 188 -6.96 -13.71 7.51
C ALA A 188 -6.71 -14.84 8.53
N ASP A 189 -6.01 -15.90 8.13
CA ASP A 189 -5.80 -17.11 8.94
C ASP A 189 -4.73 -16.96 10.04
N LYS A 190 -3.91 -15.92 9.96
CA LYS A 190 -2.80 -15.64 10.90
C LYS A 190 -2.99 -14.28 11.56
N ALA A 191 -2.94 -14.24 12.89
CA ALA A 191 -2.86 -12.99 13.63
C ALA A 191 -1.46 -12.39 13.53
N GLY A 192 -1.37 -11.06 13.58
CA GLY A 192 -0.12 -10.32 13.47
C GLY A 192 -0.24 -9.04 12.65
N GLU A 193 0.91 -8.39 12.42
CA GLU A 193 1.03 -7.25 11.50
C GLU A 193 1.72 -7.70 10.21
N PHE A 194 1.08 -7.44 9.07
CA PHE A 194 1.61 -7.75 7.75
C PHE A 194 1.76 -6.46 6.96
N VAL A 195 2.83 -6.34 6.18
CA VAL A 195 3.06 -5.15 5.36
C VAL A 195 2.61 -5.46 3.93
N TYR A 196 1.62 -4.70 3.44
CA TYR A 196 1.33 -4.67 2.01
C TYR A 196 2.14 -3.58 1.33
N TYR A 197 2.67 -3.86 0.14
CA TYR A 197 3.51 -2.92 -0.58
C TYR A 197 3.48 -3.13 -2.09
N CYS A 198 4.01 -2.15 -2.82
CA CYS A 198 4.24 -2.22 -4.25
C CYS A 198 5.71 -2.64 -4.51
N ALA A 199 5.89 -3.77 -5.17
CA ALA A 199 7.18 -4.37 -5.50
C ALA A 199 7.86 -3.76 -6.73
N MET A 200 7.21 -2.81 -7.42
CA MET A 200 7.85 -2.07 -8.51
C MET A 200 9.10 -1.32 -8.02
N PRO A 201 10.18 -1.26 -8.83
CA PRO A 201 11.44 -0.64 -8.42
C PRO A 201 11.25 0.79 -7.88
N GLY A 202 11.71 1.04 -6.66
CA GLY A 202 11.64 2.36 -6.02
C GLY A 202 10.25 2.80 -5.53
N HIS A 203 9.18 2.01 -5.71
CA HIS A 203 7.84 2.42 -5.27
C HIS A 203 7.68 2.30 -3.76
N ARG A 204 8.15 1.20 -3.17
CA ARG A 204 8.18 1.03 -1.70
C ARG A 204 9.01 2.12 -1.02
N ALA A 205 10.20 2.42 -1.54
CA ALA A 205 11.05 3.50 -1.04
C ALA A 205 10.39 4.88 -1.21
N GLY A 206 9.55 5.04 -2.24
CA GLY A 206 8.73 6.23 -2.46
C GLY A 206 7.46 6.31 -1.61
N GLY A 207 7.28 5.42 -0.62
CA GLY A 207 6.17 5.45 0.33
C GLY A 207 5.01 4.52 0.02
N GLN A 208 5.10 3.68 -1.03
CA GLN A 208 3.98 2.84 -1.45
C GLN A 208 3.90 1.53 -0.66
N TRP A 209 3.47 1.64 0.59
CA TRP A 209 3.22 0.54 1.50
C TRP A 209 2.18 0.93 2.56
N GLY A 210 1.63 -0.09 3.23
CA GLY A 210 0.77 0.06 4.40
C GLY A 210 0.74 -1.22 5.22
N THR A 211 -0.06 -1.23 6.28
CA THR A 211 -0.10 -2.30 7.28
C THR A 211 -1.47 -2.96 7.34
N LEU A 212 -1.51 -4.29 7.30
CA LEU A 212 -2.66 -5.10 7.65
C LEU A 212 -2.45 -5.63 9.08
N ARG A 213 -3.32 -5.22 10.00
CA ARG A 213 -3.37 -5.71 11.38
C ARG A 213 -4.43 -6.79 11.47
N VAL A 214 -4.03 -7.98 11.89
CA VAL A 214 -4.94 -9.10 12.18
C VAL A 214 -4.93 -9.34 13.67
N THR A 215 -6.03 -9.03 14.34
CA THR A 215 -6.21 -9.32 15.77
C THR A 215 -6.65 -10.77 15.96
N GLU A 216 -6.47 -11.28 17.18
CA GLU A 216 -7.13 -12.54 17.60
C GLU A 216 -8.67 -12.44 17.54
#